data_AF-A0A936F9I9-F1
#
_entry.id   AF-A0A936F9I9-F1
#
_cell.length_a   1.000
_cell.length_b   1.000
_cell.length_c   1.000
_cell.angle_alpha   90.00
_cell.angle_beta   90.00
_cell.angle_gamma   90.00
#
_symmetry.space_group_name_H-M   'P 1'
#
loop_
_entity.id
_entity.type
_entity.pdbx_description
1 polymer ?
#
loop_
_entity_poly.entity_id
_entity_poly.type
_entity_poly.pdbx_seq_one_letter_code
_entity_poly.pdbx_strand_id
1 'polypeptide(L)'
;MTTHAAIRTMGHLALHYGPAADAEAAACLMRALGFVETQMLPLPGGNFYRFVVDERHAARGDGIIYLSAVPDAQRALTQSIHDALKLGRADEHEAVRDMRAMLEEDPEASFHVGFLIDSFDALEAMVLDMQHRAAHDPLLKGRVSVRINRPRPGDTAIDAQLDASPAFAGVSRYAYGRAGIQLFIETDLLKAGLLGDAMVLEFDYVFPGHDSHILSVVEL
;
A
#
# COMPACT_ATOMS: atom_id res chain seq x y z
N MET A 1 22.34 36.62 7.34
CA MET A 1 22.33 35.45 6.45
C MET A 1 21.15 34.58 6.86
N THR A 2 20.03 34.68 6.14
CA THR A 2 18.97 33.68 6.23
C THR A 2 19.52 32.39 5.64
N THR A 3 19.81 31.40 6.48
CA THR A 3 20.02 30.04 6.02
C THR A 3 18.75 29.62 5.31
N HIS A 4 18.78 29.53 3.98
CA HIS A 4 17.75 28.82 3.25
C HIS A 4 17.84 27.37 3.68
N ALA A 5 17.06 26.98 4.68
CA ALA A 5 16.94 25.60 5.09
C ALA A 5 16.43 24.83 3.88
N ALA A 6 17.26 23.93 3.35
CA ALA A 6 16.86 23.06 2.26
C ALA A 6 15.72 22.16 2.76
N ILE A 7 14.55 22.27 2.13
CA ILE A 7 13.42 21.37 2.38
C ILE A 7 13.77 20.03 1.73
N ARG A 8 13.62 18.93 2.48
CA ARG A 8 13.73 17.57 1.96
C ARG A 8 12.34 17.04 1.66
N THR A 9 12.20 16.37 0.52
CA THR A 9 10.98 15.67 0.13
C THR A 9 11.32 14.22 -0.23
N MET A 10 10.31 13.37 -0.37
CA MET A 10 10.52 11.99 -0.80
C MET A 10 10.79 11.96 -2.31
N GLY A 11 12.03 11.72 -2.71
CA GLY A 11 12.42 11.71 -4.12
C GLY A 11 11.72 10.60 -4.91
N HIS A 12 11.98 9.34 -4.56
CA HIS A 12 11.35 8.21 -5.22
C HIS A 12 11.26 6.98 -4.33
N LEU A 13 10.28 6.13 -4.66
CA LEU A 13 10.15 4.75 -4.20
C LEU A 13 10.43 3.82 -5.39
N ALA A 14 11.29 2.82 -5.20
CA ALA A 14 11.55 1.79 -6.21
C ALA A 14 10.80 0.50 -5.83
N LEU A 15 9.73 0.21 -6.57
CA LEU A 15 8.95 -1.00 -6.46
C LEU A 15 9.30 -1.97 -7.59
N HIS A 16 9.07 -3.26 -7.31
CA HIS A 16 9.31 -4.32 -8.26
C HIS A 16 8.08 -5.20 -8.37
N TYR A 17 7.67 -5.55 -9.59
CA TYR A 17 6.72 -6.63 -9.80
C TYR A 17 7.43 -7.96 -10.02
N GLY A 18 6.68 -9.05 -10.05
CA GLY A 18 7.21 -10.40 -10.27
C GLY A 18 7.71 -10.65 -11.71
N PRO A 19 7.28 -11.74 -12.38
CA PRO A 19 7.68 -12.00 -13.75
C PRO A 19 7.14 -10.93 -14.72
N ALA A 20 7.72 -10.84 -15.93
CA ALA A 20 7.29 -9.91 -16.98
C ALA A 20 5.79 -9.97 -17.31
N ALA A 21 5.17 -11.15 -17.14
CA ALA A 21 3.73 -11.34 -17.35
C ALA A 21 2.85 -10.57 -16.36
N ASP A 22 3.36 -10.27 -15.15
CA ASP A 22 2.64 -9.49 -14.14
C ASP A 22 2.75 -7.96 -14.39
N ALA A 23 3.55 -7.52 -15.36
CA ALA A 23 3.84 -6.10 -15.57
C ALA A 23 2.58 -5.24 -15.79
N GLU A 24 1.62 -5.71 -16.60
CA GLU A 24 0.38 -4.96 -16.85
C GLU A 24 -0.56 -5.02 -15.64
N ALA A 25 -0.64 -6.14 -14.93
CA ALA A 25 -1.45 -6.24 -13.72
C ALA A 25 -0.91 -5.31 -12.61
N ALA A 26 0.40 -5.27 -12.42
CA ALA A 26 1.04 -4.36 -11.48
C ALA A 26 0.82 -2.89 -11.86
N ALA A 27 0.99 -2.53 -13.15
CA ALA A 27 0.71 -1.18 -13.62
C ALA A 27 -0.78 -0.81 -13.47
N CYS A 28 -1.70 -1.74 -13.77
CA CYS A 28 -3.14 -1.58 -13.57
C CYS A 28 -3.47 -1.29 -12.11
N LEU A 29 -2.86 -2.01 -11.17
CA LEU A 29 -3.01 -1.73 -9.74
C LEU A 29 -2.54 -0.31 -9.40
N MET A 30 -1.35 0.11 -9.85
CA MET A 30 -0.84 1.45 -9.53
C MET A 30 -1.78 2.56 -10.04
N ARG A 31 -2.36 2.41 -11.23
CA ARG A 31 -3.35 3.35 -11.77
C ARG A 31 -4.65 3.34 -10.98
N ALA A 32 -5.12 2.15 -10.57
CA ALA A 32 -6.34 2.01 -9.76
C ALA A 32 -6.19 2.66 -8.38
N LEU A 33 -4.98 2.65 -7.81
CA LEU A 33 -4.64 3.34 -6.57
C LEU A 33 -4.47 4.86 -6.73
N GLY A 34 -4.75 5.42 -7.92
CA GLY A 34 -4.73 6.85 -8.18
C GLY A 34 -3.36 7.42 -8.57
N PHE A 35 -2.33 6.58 -8.72
CA PHE A 35 -1.02 7.07 -9.18
C PHE A 35 -1.04 7.38 -10.68
N VAL A 36 -0.35 8.45 -11.07
CA VAL A 36 -0.32 8.92 -12.45
C VAL A 36 0.85 8.29 -13.18
N GLU A 37 0.57 7.43 -14.15
CA GLU A 37 1.60 6.92 -15.05
C GLU A 37 2.11 8.04 -15.97
N THR A 38 3.41 8.24 -15.97
CA THR A 38 4.07 9.28 -16.79
C THR A 38 4.95 8.70 -17.88
N GLN A 39 5.34 7.44 -17.75
CA GLN A 39 6.20 6.77 -18.71
C GLN A 39 6.09 5.25 -18.57
N MET A 40 6.08 4.57 -19.72
CA MET A 40 6.37 3.14 -19.83
C MET A 40 7.49 2.95 -20.86
N LEU A 41 8.52 2.21 -20.48
CA LEU A 41 9.65 1.83 -21.32
C LEU A 41 9.74 0.32 -21.39
N PRO A 42 9.67 -0.32 -22.57
CA PRO A 42 9.95 -1.73 -22.69
C PRO A 42 11.45 -1.97 -22.47
N LEU A 43 11.80 -2.82 -21.50
CA LEU A 43 13.18 -3.26 -21.26
C LEU A 43 13.30 -4.78 -21.44
N PRO A 44 14.53 -5.30 -21.68
CA PRO A 44 14.77 -6.74 -21.59
C PRO A 44 14.36 -7.28 -20.22
N GLY A 45 13.47 -8.28 -20.20
CA GLY A 45 13.00 -8.90 -18.96
C GLY A 45 11.74 -8.28 -18.33
N GLY A 46 11.20 -7.20 -18.89
CA GLY A 46 9.94 -6.59 -18.47
C GLY A 46 9.86 -5.08 -18.73
N ASN A 47 8.66 -4.51 -18.63
CA ASN A 47 8.48 -3.06 -18.74
C ASN A 47 9.00 -2.33 -17.49
N PHE A 48 9.58 -1.15 -17.70
CA PHE A 48 9.82 -0.16 -16.66
C PHE A 48 8.75 0.91 -16.72
N TYR A 49 8.11 1.18 -15.60
CA TYR A 49 7.12 2.24 -15.47
C TYR A 49 7.62 3.32 -14.52
N ARG A 50 7.24 4.56 -14.83
CA ARG A 50 7.37 5.70 -13.92
C ARG A 50 5.98 6.23 -13.61
N PHE A 51 5.64 6.21 -12.33
CA PHE A 51 4.46 6.87 -11.78
C PHE A 51 4.87 8.08 -10.95
N VAL A 52 3.91 8.96 -10.69
CA VAL A 52 3.98 9.99 -9.66
C VAL A 52 2.74 9.93 -8.77
N VAL A 53 2.89 10.37 -7.51
CA VAL A 53 1.80 10.33 -6.52
C VAL A 53 0.62 11.23 -6.87
N ASP A 54 0.87 12.28 -7.66
CA ASP A 54 -0.13 13.23 -8.16
C ASP A 54 0.45 14.00 -9.36
N GLU A 55 -0.40 14.49 -10.26
CA GLU A 55 0.03 15.22 -11.47
C GLU A 55 0.93 16.44 -11.16
N ARG A 56 0.75 17.09 -10.01
CA ARG A 56 1.60 18.18 -9.50
C ARG A 56 3.07 17.78 -9.34
N HIS A 57 3.37 16.49 -9.24
CA HIS A 57 4.72 15.96 -9.10
C HIS A 57 5.40 15.60 -10.43
N ALA A 58 4.67 15.61 -11.56
CA ALA A 58 5.17 15.10 -12.85
C ALA A 58 6.55 15.69 -13.24
N ALA A 59 6.73 17.00 -13.04
CA ALA A 59 7.95 17.75 -13.37
C ALA A 59 8.83 18.13 -12.16
N ARG A 60 8.43 17.80 -10.92
CA ARG A 60 9.06 18.34 -9.69
C ARG A 60 10.34 17.60 -9.27
N GLY A 61 10.48 16.34 -9.70
CA GLY A 61 11.63 15.49 -9.35
C GLY A 61 11.50 14.77 -8.00
N ASP A 62 10.29 14.72 -7.43
CA ASP A 62 9.97 14.00 -6.20
C ASP A 62 8.56 13.38 -6.28
N GLY A 63 8.17 12.59 -5.28
CA GLY A 63 6.90 11.85 -5.30
C GLY A 63 6.84 10.81 -6.43
N ILE A 64 7.99 10.31 -6.86
CA ILE A 64 8.09 9.36 -7.98
C ILE A 64 7.97 7.93 -7.45
N ILE A 65 7.27 7.08 -8.20
CA ILE A 65 7.28 5.63 -7.97
C ILE A 65 7.80 4.96 -9.24
N TYR A 66 8.94 4.29 -9.13
CA TYR A 66 9.43 3.42 -10.19
C TYR A 66 8.88 2.01 -10.00
N LEU A 67 8.48 1.38 -11.10
CA LEU A 67 7.99 0.01 -11.08
C LEU A 67 8.69 -0.77 -12.20
N SER A 68 9.40 -1.83 -11.83
CA SER A 68 10.18 -2.64 -12.77
C SER A 68 10.12 -4.12 -12.42
N ALA A 69 10.57 -5.01 -13.31
CA ALA A 69 10.64 -6.44 -12.99
C ALA A 69 11.68 -6.66 -11.89
N VAL A 70 11.36 -7.51 -10.91
CA VAL A 70 12.33 -7.95 -9.90
C VAL A 70 13.54 -8.59 -10.60
N PRO A 71 14.80 -8.26 -10.26
CA PRO A 71 15.97 -8.84 -10.91
C PRO A 71 16.07 -10.37 -10.73
N ASP A 72 16.62 -11.07 -11.71
CA ASP A 72 16.81 -12.53 -11.69
C ASP A 72 17.53 -13.03 -10.43
N ALA A 73 18.57 -12.31 -10.01
CA ALA A 73 19.33 -12.63 -8.80
C ALA A 73 18.47 -12.50 -7.53
N GLN A 74 17.60 -11.48 -7.46
CA GLN A 74 16.68 -11.33 -6.34
C GLN A 74 15.61 -12.41 -6.36
N ARG A 75 15.07 -12.79 -7.52
CA ARG A 75 14.14 -13.94 -7.63
C ARG A 75 14.77 -15.23 -7.14
N ALA A 76 16.01 -15.51 -7.53
CA ALA A 76 16.74 -16.71 -7.10
C ALA A 76 16.99 -16.72 -5.59
N LEU A 77 17.33 -15.56 -5.00
CA LEU A 77 17.48 -15.42 -3.56
C LEU A 77 16.15 -15.66 -2.83
N THR A 78 15.07 -15.01 -3.27
CA THR A 78 13.73 -15.19 -2.70
C THR A 78 13.29 -16.65 -2.78
N GLN A 79 13.48 -17.31 -3.93
CA GLN A 79 13.17 -18.73 -4.08
C GLN A 79 13.99 -19.61 -3.13
N SER A 80 15.28 -19.29 -2.92
CA SER A 80 16.12 -20.03 -1.98
C SER A 80 15.63 -19.88 -0.53
N ILE A 81 15.18 -18.68 -0.15
CA ILE A 81 14.55 -18.42 1.15
C ILE A 81 13.26 -19.24 1.28
N HIS A 82 12.42 -19.25 0.24
CA HIS A 82 11.18 -20.02 0.21
C HIS A 82 11.42 -21.51 0.40
N ASP A 83 12.40 -22.07 -0.30
CA ASP A 83 12.72 -23.49 -0.21
C ASP A 83 13.29 -23.87 1.16
N ALA A 84 14.17 -23.02 1.71
CA ALA A 84 14.77 -23.24 3.02
C ALA A 84 13.74 -23.16 4.16
N LEU A 85 12.84 -22.17 4.10
CA LEU A 85 11.77 -21.96 5.09
C LEU A 85 10.49 -22.74 4.77
N LYS A 86 10.48 -23.46 3.64
CA LYS A 86 9.39 -24.33 3.19
C LYS A 86 8.06 -23.57 3.05
N LEU A 87 8.12 -22.38 2.47
CA LEU A 87 6.96 -21.50 2.32
C LEU A 87 5.81 -22.20 1.58
N GLY A 88 4.60 -22.11 2.14
CA GLY A 88 3.37 -22.68 1.59
C GLY A 88 3.26 -24.20 1.68
N ARG A 89 4.19 -24.88 2.35
CA ARG A 89 4.19 -26.35 2.51
C ARG A 89 3.58 -26.76 3.85
N ALA A 90 3.15 -28.01 3.96
CA ALA A 90 2.58 -28.56 5.20
C ALA A 90 3.58 -28.53 6.38
N ASP A 91 4.88 -28.56 6.09
CA ASP A 91 5.98 -28.47 7.04
C ASP A 91 6.70 -27.10 7.00
N GLU A 92 5.96 -26.02 6.69
CA GLU A 92 6.44 -24.63 6.74
C GLU A 92 7.06 -24.28 8.11
N HIS A 93 8.19 -23.56 8.06
CA HIS A 93 8.92 -23.16 9.25
C HIS A 93 8.05 -22.29 10.18
N GLU A 94 8.09 -22.53 11.48
CA GLU A 94 7.22 -21.87 12.46
C GLU A 94 7.29 -20.34 12.43
N ALA A 95 8.49 -19.78 12.35
CA ALA A 95 8.70 -18.34 12.25
C ALA A 95 7.94 -17.67 11.08
N VAL A 96 7.73 -18.38 9.97
CA VAL A 96 6.96 -17.85 8.82
C VAL A 96 5.48 -17.80 9.16
N ARG A 97 4.95 -18.87 9.79
CA ARG A 97 3.55 -18.91 10.22
C ARG A 97 3.26 -17.84 11.27
N ASP A 98 4.15 -17.69 12.25
CA ASP A 98 4.00 -16.72 13.33
C ASP A 98 4.04 -15.29 12.79
N MET A 99 4.95 -15.00 11.84
CA MET A 99 4.99 -13.72 11.14
C MET A 99 3.69 -13.45 10.36
N ARG A 100 3.17 -14.44 9.64
CA ARG A 100 1.89 -14.29 8.91
C ARG A 100 0.72 -14.06 9.85
N ALA A 101 0.66 -14.76 10.98
CA ALA A 101 -0.37 -14.57 11.98
C ALA A 101 -0.32 -13.14 12.57
N MET A 102 0.89 -12.65 12.88
CA MET A 102 1.09 -11.28 13.33
C MET A 102 0.64 -10.26 12.29
N LEU A 103 0.96 -10.47 11.01
CA LEU A 103 0.56 -9.58 9.92
C LEU A 103 -0.93 -9.59 9.60
N GLU A 104 -1.59 -10.72 9.81
CA GLU A 104 -3.04 -10.83 9.69
C GLU A 104 -3.73 -10.02 10.80
N GLU A 105 -3.25 -10.17 12.04
CA GLU A 105 -3.73 -9.41 13.19
C GLU A 105 -3.44 -7.91 13.02
N ASP A 106 -2.24 -7.57 12.58
CA ASP A 106 -1.75 -6.20 12.47
C ASP A 106 -0.91 -5.94 11.19
N PRO A 107 -1.45 -5.28 10.15
CA PRO A 107 -0.72 -4.91 8.94
C PRO A 107 0.42 -3.91 9.21
N GLU A 108 0.38 -3.18 10.34
CA GLU A 108 1.41 -2.23 10.73
C GLU A 108 2.71 -2.90 11.21
N ALA A 109 2.63 -4.18 11.58
CA ALA A 109 3.72 -4.90 12.23
C ALA A 109 4.91 -5.23 11.29
N SER A 110 4.86 -4.85 10.01
CA SER A 110 5.99 -4.97 9.09
C SER A 110 6.00 -3.89 8.02
N PHE A 111 6.99 -4.00 7.13
CA PHE A 111 7.26 -3.01 6.10
C PHE A 111 6.04 -2.78 5.19
N HIS A 112 5.63 -1.53 5.15
CA HIS A 112 4.64 -0.98 4.23
C HIS A 112 5.10 0.43 3.83
N VAL A 113 4.40 1.03 2.86
CA VAL A 113 4.60 2.43 2.50
C VAL A 113 3.27 3.16 2.55
N GLY A 114 3.19 4.18 3.41
CA GLY A 114 2.03 5.04 3.58
C GLY A 114 2.01 6.24 2.62
N PHE A 115 0.80 6.57 2.16
CA PHE A 115 0.48 7.74 1.36
C PHE A 115 -0.66 8.50 2.02
N LEU A 116 -0.50 9.81 2.19
CA LEU A 116 -1.57 10.64 2.76
C LEU A 116 -2.54 11.10 1.66
N ILE A 117 -3.81 10.81 1.84
CA ILE A 117 -4.93 11.30 1.03
C ILE A 117 -5.60 12.47 1.78
N ASP A 118 -5.92 13.55 1.07
CA ASP A 118 -6.47 14.78 1.64
C ASP A 118 -8.01 14.87 1.54
N SER A 119 -8.67 13.81 1.06
CA SER A 119 -10.11 13.75 0.84
C SER A 119 -10.71 12.42 1.32
N PHE A 120 -11.70 12.52 2.21
CA PHE A 120 -12.49 11.37 2.66
C PHE A 120 -13.22 10.70 1.49
N ASP A 121 -13.86 11.48 0.62
CA ASP A 121 -14.63 10.96 -0.51
C ASP A 121 -13.72 10.21 -1.49
N ALA A 122 -12.49 10.71 -1.71
CA ALA A 122 -11.51 10.02 -2.56
C ALA A 122 -11.06 8.69 -1.94
N LEU A 123 -10.82 8.67 -0.61
CA LEU A 123 -10.48 7.44 0.09
C LEU A 123 -11.65 6.43 0.05
N GLU A 124 -12.88 6.87 0.29
CA GLU A 124 -14.08 6.02 0.22
C GLU A 124 -14.24 5.40 -1.18
N ALA A 125 -14.11 6.22 -2.23
CA ALA A 125 -14.18 5.76 -3.61
C ALA A 125 -13.08 4.73 -3.92
N MET A 126 -11.86 4.96 -3.42
CA MET A 126 -10.75 4.02 -3.57
C MET A 126 -11.04 2.68 -2.89
N VAL A 127 -11.60 2.68 -1.67
CA VAL A 127 -11.98 1.44 -0.99
C VAL A 127 -12.96 0.63 -1.83
N LEU A 128 -14.05 1.27 -2.28
CA LEU A 128 -15.10 0.59 -3.04
C LEU A 128 -14.60 0.07 -4.39
N ASP A 129 -13.79 0.87 -5.11
CA ASP A 129 -13.19 0.46 -6.38
C ASP A 129 -12.23 -0.71 -6.19
N MET A 130 -11.36 -0.67 -5.17
CA MET A 130 -10.42 -1.75 -4.91
C MET A 130 -11.09 -3.04 -4.45
N GLN A 131 -12.14 -2.96 -3.62
CA GLN A 131 -12.96 -4.12 -3.27
C GLN A 131 -13.64 -4.73 -4.50
N HIS A 132 -14.20 -3.89 -5.38
CA HIS A 132 -14.81 -4.34 -6.62
C HIS A 132 -13.79 -5.03 -7.53
N ARG A 133 -12.62 -4.41 -7.75
CA ARG A 133 -11.55 -4.97 -8.59
C ARG A 133 -10.99 -6.27 -8.04
N ALA A 134 -10.76 -6.36 -6.73
CA ALA A 134 -10.31 -7.58 -6.07
C ALA A 134 -11.27 -8.77 -6.29
N ALA A 135 -12.56 -8.50 -6.51
CA ALA A 135 -13.57 -9.52 -6.78
C ALA A 135 -13.79 -9.81 -8.28
N HIS A 136 -13.62 -8.81 -9.15
CA HIS A 136 -14.15 -8.85 -10.52
C HIS A 136 -13.15 -8.52 -11.63
N ASP A 137 -12.06 -7.80 -11.35
CA ASP A 137 -11.12 -7.35 -12.37
C ASP A 137 -10.29 -8.53 -12.91
N PRO A 138 -10.22 -8.76 -14.23
CA PRO A 138 -9.47 -9.89 -14.79
C PRO A 138 -7.98 -9.93 -14.43
N LEU A 139 -7.36 -8.78 -14.15
CA LEU A 139 -5.95 -8.67 -13.79
C LEU A 139 -5.73 -8.70 -12.28
N LEU A 140 -6.68 -8.20 -11.49
CA LEU A 140 -6.49 -7.98 -10.04
C LEU A 140 -7.26 -8.97 -9.16
N LYS A 141 -8.21 -9.73 -9.73
CA LYS A 141 -9.03 -10.66 -8.98
C LYS A 141 -8.19 -11.69 -8.21
N GLY A 142 -8.35 -11.72 -6.90
CA GLY A 142 -7.61 -12.62 -6.00
C GLY A 142 -6.12 -12.28 -5.83
N ARG A 143 -5.66 -11.14 -6.37
CA ARG A 143 -4.28 -10.64 -6.24
C ARG A 143 -4.18 -9.44 -5.29
N VAL A 144 -5.31 -8.98 -4.77
CA VAL A 144 -5.43 -7.80 -3.91
C VAL A 144 -6.34 -8.12 -2.73
N SER A 145 -5.91 -7.70 -1.54
CA SER A 145 -6.72 -7.68 -0.31
C SER A 145 -6.83 -6.25 0.20
N VAL A 146 -8.02 -5.90 0.69
CA VAL A 146 -8.35 -4.58 1.24
C VAL A 146 -8.61 -4.74 2.73
N ARG A 147 -7.80 -4.07 3.56
CA ARG A 147 -7.97 -4.04 5.02
C ARG A 147 -8.08 -2.59 5.47
N ILE A 148 -8.95 -2.32 6.44
CA ILE A 148 -9.24 -0.95 6.87
C ILE A 148 -9.17 -0.92 8.40
N ASN A 149 -8.51 0.11 8.92
CA ASN A 149 -8.58 0.52 10.31
C ASN A 149 -9.28 1.90 10.37
N ARG A 150 -10.38 2.00 11.11
CA ARG A 150 -11.06 3.29 11.37
C ARG A 150 -10.63 3.86 12.73
N PRO A 151 -10.81 5.15 13.04
CA PRO A 151 -10.52 5.63 14.38
C PRO A 151 -11.47 4.97 15.39
N ARG A 152 -11.01 4.81 16.64
CA ARG A 152 -11.88 4.33 17.73
C ARG A 152 -13.04 5.32 17.94
N PRO A 153 -14.26 4.84 18.25
CA PRO A 153 -15.39 5.73 18.54
C PRO A 153 -15.10 6.71 19.66
N GLY A 154 -15.64 7.92 19.56
CA GLY A 154 -15.44 8.97 20.57
C GLY A 154 -15.61 10.40 20.06
N ASP A 155 -15.61 10.62 18.75
CA ASP A 155 -15.97 11.90 18.15
C ASP A 155 -17.26 11.75 17.36
N THR A 156 -18.32 12.40 17.83
CA THR A 156 -19.67 12.23 17.27
C THR A 156 -19.79 12.63 15.80
N ALA A 157 -18.98 13.58 15.33
CA ALA A 157 -19.03 14.01 13.93
C ALA A 157 -18.34 12.99 13.02
N ILE A 158 -17.15 12.54 13.43
CA ILE A 158 -16.42 11.47 12.72
C ILE A 158 -17.22 10.17 12.72
N ASP A 159 -17.77 9.77 13.87
CA ASP A 159 -18.55 8.55 14.02
C ASP A 159 -19.78 8.57 13.11
N ALA A 160 -20.54 9.68 13.11
CA ALA A 160 -21.70 9.82 12.23
C ALA A 160 -21.34 9.75 10.73
N GLN A 161 -20.21 10.35 10.33
CA GLN A 161 -19.73 10.31 8.95
C GLN A 161 -19.34 8.88 8.53
N LEU A 162 -18.59 8.18 9.38
CA LEU A 162 -18.15 6.80 9.11
C LEU A 162 -19.31 5.80 9.13
N ASP A 163 -20.29 5.99 10.01
CA ASP A 163 -21.46 5.10 10.11
C ASP A 163 -22.44 5.28 8.95
N ALA A 164 -22.41 6.44 8.27
CA ALA A 164 -23.15 6.69 7.04
C ALA A 164 -22.43 6.16 5.78
N SER A 165 -21.14 5.84 5.88
CA SER A 165 -20.31 5.43 4.75
C SER A 165 -20.57 3.98 4.33
N PRO A 166 -20.79 3.71 3.03
CA PRO A 166 -20.86 2.34 2.53
C PRO A 166 -19.53 1.57 2.68
N ALA A 167 -18.39 2.26 2.75
CA ALA A 167 -17.08 1.64 2.90
C ALA A 167 -16.71 1.37 4.37
N PHE A 168 -17.12 2.25 5.29
CA PHE A 168 -16.58 2.27 6.66
C PHE A 168 -17.57 1.88 7.77
N ALA A 169 -18.87 1.87 7.52
CA ALA A 169 -19.88 1.61 8.57
C ALA A 169 -19.73 0.23 9.23
N GLY A 170 -19.27 -0.77 8.48
CA GLY A 170 -19.07 -2.14 8.97
C GLY A 170 -17.67 -2.45 9.52
N VAL A 171 -16.75 -1.48 9.53
CA VAL A 171 -15.36 -1.72 9.92
C VAL A 171 -15.23 -1.82 11.44
N SER A 172 -14.68 -2.94 11.92
CA SER A 172 -14.50 -3.22 13.35
C SER A 172 -13.05 -3.19 13.83
N ARG A 173 -12.09 -2.88 12.94
CA ARG A 173 -10.66 -2.72 13.27
C ARG A 173 -10.33 -1.26 13.49
N TYR A 174 -9.38 -1.00 14.38
CA TYR A 174 -9.06 0.36 14.82
C TYR A 174 -7.62 0.75 14.56
N ALA A 175 -7.40 2.02 14.21
CA ALA A 175 -6.06 2.60 14.05
C ALA A 175 -5.38 2.86 15.40
N TYR A 176 -4.05 3.02 15.42
CA TYR A 176 -3.27 3.40 16.62
C TYR A 176 -3.34 4.90 16.97
N GLY A 177 -4.35 5.59 16.45
CA GLY A 177 -4.54 7.02 16.64
C GLY A 177 -6.00 7.43 16.55
N ARG A 178 -6.28 8.65 17.02
CA ARG A 178 -7.60 9.26 16.92
C ARG A 178 -7.72 10.00 15.59
N ALA A 179 -8.95 10.17 15.12
CA ALA A 179 -9.25 11.01 13.96
C ALA A 179 -8.45 10.68 12.67
N GLY A 180 -8.10 9.41 12.46
CA GLY A 180 -7.46 8.93 11.24
C GLY A 180 -7.99 7.58 10.78
N ILE A 181 -8.03 7.38 9.46
CA ILE A 181 -8.35 6.12 8.78
C ILE A 181 -7.07 5.61 8.12
N GLN A 182 -6.85 4.31 8.16
CA GLN A 182 -5.77 3.63 7.46
C GLN A 182 -6.36 2.58 6.53
N LEU A 183 -6.11 2.72 5.24
CA LEU A 183 -6.48 1.75 4.21
C LEU A 183 -5.22 0.98 3.78
N PHE A 184 -5.20 -0.32 4.01
CA PHE A 184 -4.12 -1.21 3.59
C PHE A 184 -4.54 -1.98 2.35
N ILE A 185 -3.73 -1.84 1.30
CA ILE A 185 -3.83 -2.61 0.06
C ILE A 185 -2.67 -3.59 0.04
N GLU A 186 -2.97 -4.85 0.34
CA GLU A 186 -1.99 -5.94 0.22
C GLU A 186 -2.10 -6.58 -1.15
N THR A 187 -0.96 -6.83 -1.79
CA THR A 187 -0.90 -7.48 -3.09
C THR A 187 0.33 -8.34 -3.24
N ASP A 188 0.21 -9.44 -3.98
CA ASP A 188 1.35 -10.25 -4.43
C ASP A 188 1.93 -9.76 -5.76
N LEU A 189 1.36 -8.72 -6.39
CA LEU A 189 1.89 -8.15 -7.64
C LEU A 189 3.18 -7.36 -7.41
N LEU A 190 3.42 -6.90 -6.17
CA LEU A 190 4.58 -6.11 -5.77
C LEU A 190 5.47 -6.92 -4.81
N LYS A 191 6.75 -7.07 -5.15
CA LYS A 191 7.72 -7.98 -4.53
C LYS A 191 8.68 -7.27 -3.59
N ALA A 192 8.14 -6.73 -2.48
CA ALA A 192 8.89 -5.91 -1.54
C ALA A 192 8.72 -6.28 -0.05
N GLY A 193 7.84 -7.21 0.31
CA GLY A 193 7.71 -7.67 1.69
C GLY A 193 8.90 -8.51 2.18
N LEU A 194 8.89 -8.82 3.48
CA LEU A 194 9.98 -9.53 4.18
C LEU A 194 10.42 -10.84 3.51
N LEU A 195 9.46 -11.58 2.95
CA LEU A 195 9.69 -12.85 2.24
C LEU A 195 9.66 -12.71 0.72
N GLY A 196 9.56 -11.47 0.21
CA GLY A 196 9.54 -11.14 -1.21
C GLY A 196 8.21 -11.37 -1.92
N ASP A 197 7.15 -11.78 -1.23
CA ASP A 197 5.92 -12.28 -1.88
C ASP A 197 4.83 -11.24 -2.08
N ALA A 198 4.51 -10.54 -1.00
CA ALA A 198 3.47 -9.54 -0.94
C ALA A 198 4.03 -8.22 -0.45
N MET A 199 3.38 -7.13 -0.81
CA MET A 199 3.65 -5.79 -0.33
C MET A 199 2.33 -5.18 0.16
N VAL A 200 2.42 -4.35 1.19
CA VAL A 200 1.31 -3.54 1.68
C VAL A 200 1.59 -2.08 1.33
N LEU A 201 0.65 -1.46 0.61
CA LEU A 201 0.59 -0.02 0.44
C LEU A 201 -0.51 0.52 1.35
N GLU A 202 -0.21 1.56 2.10
CA GLU A 202 -1.14 2.18 3.04
C GLU A 202 -1.58 3.54 2.51
N PHE A 203 -2.87 3.85 2.69
CA PHE A 203 -3.47 5.12 2.33
C PHE A 203 -4.16 5.69 3.57
N ASP A 204 -3.56 6.74 4.11
CA ASP A 204 -4.02 7.40 5.32
C ASP A 204 -4.93 8.56 4.99
N TYR A 205 -5.91 8.79 5.84
CA TYR A 205 -6.68 10.03 5.86
C TYR A 205 -6.81 10.53 7.29
N VAL A 206 -6.56 11.82 7.49
CA VAL A 206 -6.73 12.49 8.77
C VAL A 206 -7.93 13.43 8.68
N PHE A 207 -8.86 13.32 9.62
CA PHE A 207 -10.00 14.23 9.67
C PHE A 207 -9.52 15.67 9.97
N PRO A 208 -10.06 16.69 9.28
CA PRO A 208 -9.64 18.07 9.46
C PRO A 208 -9.84 18.58 10.89
N GLY A 209 -8.93 19.45 11.35
CA GLY A 209 -9.04 20.11 12.66
C GLY A 209 -8.52 19.29 13.83
N HIS A 210 -7.87 18.16 13.57
CA HIS A 210 -7.25 17.31 14.58
C HIS A 210 -5.72 17.36 14.44
N ASP A 211 -5.03 17.86 15.46
CA ASP A 211 -3.57 17.89 15.50
C ASP A 211 -2.96 16.61 16.11
N SER A 212 -3.77 15.84 16.86
CA SER A 212 -3.41 14.50 17.36
C SER A 212 -4.08 13.44 16.49
N HIS A 213 -3.26 12.72 15.72
CA HIS A 213 -3.67 11.64 14.84
C HIS A 213 -2.52 10.65 14.63
N ILE A 214 -2.78 9.49 14.04
CA ILE A 214 -1.80 8.40 13.86
C ILE A 214 -0.45 8.86 13.28
N LEU A 215 -0.48 9.77 12.30
CA LEU A 215 0.72 10.31 11.65
C LEU A 215 1.45 11.44 12.41
N SER A 216 0.90 11.95 13.52
CA SER A 216 1.51 13.03 14.33
C SER A 216 1.85 12.57 15.75
N VAL A 217 0.97 11.79 16.38
CA VAL A 217 1.09 11.25 17.73
C VAL A 217 0.44 9.87 17.77
N VAL A 218 1.21 8.84 18.13
CA VAL A 218 0.68 7.48 18.32
C VAL A 218 0.15 7.36 19.75
N GLU A 219 -1.12 7.00 19.91
CA GLU A 219 -1.79 6.81 21.20
C GLU A 219 -2.31 5.36 21.27
N LEU A 220 -1.77 4.56 22.20
CA LEU A 220 -2.21 3.17 22.45
C LEU A 220 -3.54 3.12 23.23
#